data_AF-A0A2A3C9V6-F1
#
_entry.id   AF-A0A2A3C9V6-F1
#
_cell.length_a   1.000
_cell.length_b   1.000
_cell.length_c   1.000
_cell.angle_alpha   90.00
_cell.angle_beta   90.00
_cell.angle_gamma   90.00
#
_symmetry.space_group_name_H-M   'P 1'
#
loop_
_entity.id
_entity.type
_entity.pdbx_description
1 polymer ?
#
loop_
_entity_poly.entity_id
_entity_poly.type
_entity_poly.pdbx_seq_one_letter_code
_entity_poly.pdbx_strand_id
1 'polypeptide(L)'
;MKLGGLTKVRNALAPGFSLNEARIGTVQGGEAGILVWRFNQLVAILTRIDEEAYSTKGKWFLETGFGLLSGQHRNFDTIEEAVTWVGRHTFPDPAHSADSLADSVAF
;
A
#
# COMPACT_ATOMS: atom_id res chain seq x y z
N MET A 1 10.78 -1.80 -18.70
CA MET A 1 10.86 -2.46 -17.38
C MET A 1 10.05 -3.73 -17.43
N LYS A 2 10.55 -4.84 -16.88
CA LYS A 2 9.97 -6.17 -17.06
C LYS A 2 8.82 -6.36 -16.07
N LEU A 3 7.62 -6.67 -16.56
CA LEU A 3 6.36 -6.93 -15.83
C LEU A 3 6.43 -8.08 -14.78
N GLY A 4 7.60 -8.64 -14.49
CA GLY A 4 7.77 -9.81 -13.62
C GLY A 4 7.61 -9.54 -12.13
N GLY A 5 7.90 -8.33 -11.65
CA GLY A 5 7.78 -7.96 -10.23
C GLY A 5 6.32 -7.95 -9.77
N LEU A 6 5.45 -7.26 -10.49
CA LEU A 6 4.03 -7.14 -10.15
C LEU A 6 3.28 -8.48 -10.17
N THR A 7 3.63 -9.38 -11.08
CA THR A 7 3.06 -10.74 -11.11
C THR A 7 3.47 -11.55 -9.88
N LYS A 8 4.71 -11.39 -9.41
CA LYS A 8 5.18 -12.01 -8.16
C LYS A 8 4.49 -11.40 -6.94
N VAL A 9 4.33 -10.08 -6.91
CA VAL A 9 3.59 -9.38 -5.84
C VAL A 9 2.16 -9.90 -5.81
N ARG A 10 1.43 -9.89 -6.94
CA ARG A 10 0.05 -10.39 -7.03
C ARG A 10 -0.14 -11.80 -6.45
N ASN A 11 0.84 -12.68 -6.57
CA ASN A 11 0.81 -14.02 -6.00
C ASN A 11 1.18 -14.08 -4.50
N ALA A 12 1.87 -13.08 -3.96
CA ALA A 12 2.33 -13.00 -2.58
C ALA A 12 1.48 -12.07 -1.68
N LEU A 13 0.50 -11.38 -2.26
CA LEU A 13 -0.37 -10.49 -1.51
C LEU A 13 -1.30 -11.27 -0.58
N ALA A 14 -1.54 -10.71 0.60
CA ALA A 14 -2.57 -11.23 1.50
C ALA A 14 -3.92 -11.33 0.78
N PRO A 15 -4.81 -12.27 1.16
CA PRO A 15 -6.11 -12.43 0.54
C PRO A 15 -6.88 -11.10 0.44
N GLY A 16 -7.52 -10.87 -0.71
CA GLY A 16 -8.33 -9.69 -0.96
C GLY A 16 -7.58 -8.47 -1.49
N PHE A 17 -6.25 -8.53 -1.63
CA PHE A 17 -5.49 -7.44 -2.22
C PHE A 17 -5.50 -7.45 -3.75
N SER A 18 -5.48 -6.27 -4.36
CA SER A 18 -5.34 -6.09 -5.81
C SER A 18 -4.54 -4.83 -6.12
N LEU A 19 -3.68 -4.90 -7.13
CA LEU A 19 -2.82 -3.80 -7.56
C LEU A 19 -3.15 -3.38 -8.98
N ASN A 20 -3.46 -2.10 -9.15
CA ASN A 20 -3.75 -1.49 -10.44
C ASN A 20 -2.71 -0.40 -10.72
N GLU A 21 -2.00 -0.53 -11.84
CA GLU A 21 -1.11 0.53 -12.32
C GLU A 21 -1.93 1.74 -12.74
N ALA A 22 -1.46 2.94 -12.40
CA ALA A 22 -2.08 4.20 -12.77
C ALA A 22 -1.02 5.28 -12.96
N ARG A 23 -1.36 6.33 -13.72
CA ARG A 23 -0.60 7.58 -13.72
C ARG A 23 -1.23 8.51 -12.70
N ILE A 24 -0.45 8.95 -11.72
CA ILE A 24 -0.92 9.77 -10.61
C ILE A 24 -0.54 11.22 -10.89
N GLY A 25 -1.51 12.13 -10.85
CA GLY A 25 -1.31 13.55 -11.16
C GLY A 25 -0.69 14.37 -10.03
N THR A 26 0.40 13.89 -9.42
CA THR A 26 1.17 14.60 -8.38
C THR A 26 1.99 15.76 -8.95
N VAL A 27 2.54 15.59 -10.15
CA VAL A 27 3.32 16.59 -10.89
C VAL A 27 2.82 16.72 -12.34
N GLN A 28 3.30 17.74 -13.06
CA GLN A 28 2.94 17.93 -14.46
C GLN A 28 3.34 16.72 -15.31
N GLY A 29 2.36 16.09 -15.96
CA GLY A 29 2.55 14.87 -16.76
C GLY A 29 2.31 13.56 -15.98
N GLY A 30 2.19 13.63 -14.65
CA GLY A 30 1.85 12.52 -13.77
C GLY A 30 2.92 11.43 -13.63
N GLU A 31 3.07 10.91 -12.42
CA GLU A 31 4.08 9.90 -12.08
C GLU A 31 3.52 8.48 -12.27
N ALA A 32 4.42 7.52 -12.45
CA ALA A 32 4.03 6.11 -12.40
C ALA A 32 3.62 5.75 -10.97
N GLY A 33 2.44 5.16 -10.80
CA GLY A 33 1.93 4.77 -9.50
C GLY A 33 1.10 3.51 -9.52
N ILE A 34 0.72 3.07 -8.32
CA ILE A 34 -0.04 1.87 -8.06
C ILE A 34 -1.15 2.20 -7.08
N LEU A 35 -2.37 1.88 -7.48
CA LEU A 35 -3.53 1.87 -6.61
C LEU A 35 -3.56 0.53 -5.89
N VAL A 36 -3.54 0.58 -4.55
CA VAL A 36 -3.62 -0.60 -3.69
C VAL A 36 -5.05 -0.75 -3.22
N TRP A 37 -5.67 -1.84 -3.61
CA TRP A 37 -7.03 -2.21 -3.24
C TRP A 37 -7.01 -3.36 -2.25
N ARG A 38 -7.95 -3.37 -1.31
CA ARG A 38 -8.25 -4.52 -0.44
C ARG A 38 -9.76 -4.71 -0.34
N PHE A 39 -10.27 -5.90 -0.67
CA PHE A 39 -11.71 -6.23 -0.68
C PHE A 39 -12.56 -5.14 -1.35
N ASN A 40 -12.17 -4.70 -2.55
CA ASN A 40 -12.80 -3.61 -3.32
C ASN A 40 -12.72 -2.20 -2.71
N GLN A 41 -11.95 -1.98 -1.64
CA GLN A 41 -11.71 -0.67 -1.07
C GLN A 41 -10.33 -0.16 -1.48
N LEU A 42 -10.23 1.07 -1.97
CA LEU A 42 -8.95 1.72 -2.20
C LEU A 42 -8.34 2.08 -0.84
N VAL A 43 -7.17 1.54 -0.56
CA VAL A 43 -6.53 1.69 0.75
C VAL A 43 -5.26 2.53 0.73
N ALA A 44 -4.57 2.56 -0.41
CA ALA A 44 -3.39 3.40 -0.58
C ALA A 44 -3.13 3.74 -2.06
N ILE A 45 -2.47 4.86 -2.28
CA ILE A 45 -1.85 5.26 -3.55
C ILE A 45 -0.33 5.29 -3.33
N LEU A 46 0.39 4.53 -4.13
CA LEU A 46 1.85 4.50 -4.14
C LEU A 46 2.36 5.17 -5.42
N THR A 47 3.31 6.09 -5.30
CA THR A 47 3.98 6.75 -6.44
C THR A 47 5.42 6.29 -6.50
N ARG A 48 5.97 6.13 -7.71
CA ARG A 48 7.38 5.83 -7.89
C ARG A 48 8.14 7.12 -8.06
N ILE A 49 9.10 7.36 -7.18
CA ILE A 49 9.94 8.55 -7.22
C ILE A 49 10.89 8.42 -8.41
N ASP A 50 10.79 9.32 -9.37
CA ASP A 50 11.70 9.41 -10.51
C ASP A 50 12.77 10.49 -10.36
N GLU A 51 12.58 11.41 -9.40
CA GLU A 51 13.52 12.47 -9.09
C GLU A 51 14.79 11.95 -8.40
N GLU A 52 15.94 12.42 -8.89
CA GLU A 52 17.28 12.03 -8.40
C GLU A 52 17.70 12.80 -7.13
N ALA A 53 16.90 13.79 -6.73
CA ALA A 53 17.08 14.52 -5.50
C ALA A 53 17.00 13.55 -4.31
N TYR A 54 17.96 13.68 -3.37
CA TYR A 54 17.98 12.95 -2.10
C TYR A 54 18.14 11.42 -2.16
N SER A 55 18.66 10.85 -3.25
CA SER A 55 18.93 9.40 -3.38
C SER A 55 17.68 8.51 -3.20
N THR A 56 16.50 9.05 -3.46
CA THR A 56 15.21 8.34 -3.40
C THR A 56 14.75 7.83 -4.76
N LYS A 57 15.50 8.10 -5.83
CA LYS A 57 15.18 7.65 -7.18
C LYS A 57 14.96 6.15 -7.25
N GLY A 58 13.83 5.76 -7.81
CA GLY A 58 13.42 4.37 -7.98
C GLY A 58 12.69 3.77 -6.79
N LYS A 59 12.64 4.45 -5.64
CA LYS A 59 11.84 4.06 -4.47
C LYS A 59 10.35 4.31 -4.70
N TRP A 60 9.53 3.72 -3.83
CA TRP A 60 8.09 3.90 -3.80
C TRP A 60 7.70 4.76 -2.61
N PHE A 61 6.86 5.77 -2.83
CA PHE A 61 6.34 6.66 -1.80
C PHE A 61 4.86 6.38 -1.55
N LEU A 62 4.45 6.40 -0.28
CA LEU A 62 3.05 6.46 0.11
C LEU A 62 2.55 7.89 -0.04
N GLU A 63 1.95 8.15 -1.21
CA GLU A 63 1.37 9.43 -1.56
C GLU A 63 0.12 9.74 -0.75
N THR A 64 -0.78 8.75 -0.66
CA THR A 64 -2.03 8.89 0.08
C THR A 64 -2.41 7.54 0.67
N GLY A 65 -2.54 7.49 1.99
CA GLY A 65 -3.17 6.40 2.72
C GLY A 65 -4.61 6.75 3.11
N PHE A 66 -5.50 5.77 3.05
CA PHE A 66 -6.89 5.92 3.51
C PHE A 66 -7.11 5.18 4.85
N GLY A 67 -8.09 5.64 5.64
CA GLY A 67 -8.43 5.03 6.93
C GLY A 67 -7.26 5.05 7.92
N LEU A 68 -6.84 3.87 8.39
CA LEU A 68 -5.71 3.72 9.33
C LEU A 68 -4.37 4.20 8.78
N LEU A 69 -4.25 4.38 7.46
CA LEU A 69 -3.05 4.91 6.81
C LEU A 69 -3.13 6.43 6.58
N SER A 70 -4.21 7.08 6.98
CA SER A 70 -4.37 8.53 6.76
C SER A 70 -3.26 9.32 7.46
N GLY A 71 -2.68 10.27 6.74
CA GLY A 71 -1.56 11.10 7.22
C GLY A 71 -0.21 10.38 7.28
N GLN A 72 -0.11 9.12 6.87
CA GLN A 72 1.16 8.40 6.78
C GLN A 72 1.88 8.73 5.47
N HIS A 73 3.16 9.09 5.58
CA HIS A 73 4.06 9.31 4.45
C HIS A 73 5.33 8.50 4.68
N ARG A 74 5.68 7.64 3.72
CA ARG A 74 6.80 6.70 3.87
C ARG A 74 7.38 6.32 2.51
N ASN A 75 8.70 6.17 2.48
CA ASN A 75 9.45 5.62 1.35
C ASN A 75 9.74 4.13 1.55
N PHE A 76 9.69 3.36 0.47
CA PHE A 76 9.99 1.93 0.41
C PHE A 76 10.97 1.65 -0.73
N ASP A 77 11.86 0.69 -0.53
CA ASP A 77 12.86 0.36 -1.55
C ASP A 77 12.24 -0.47 -2.69
N THR A 78 11.16 -1.21 -2.40
CA THR A 78 10.47 -2.07 -3.36
C THR A 78 8.95 -1.97 -3.24
N ILE A 79 8.23 -2.34 -4.30
CA ILE A 79 6.77 -2.36 -4.27
C ILE A 79 6.24 -3.48 -3.38
N GLU A 80 6.95 -4.61 -3.34
CA GLU A 80 6.66 -5.75 -2.48
C GLU A 80 6.65 -5.34 -0.99
N GLU A 81 7.66 -4.57 -0.58
CA GLU A 81 7.78 -4.03 0.77
C GLU A 81 6.63 -3.06 1.09
N ALA A 82 6.37 -2.13 0.17
CA ALA A 82 5.31 -1.13 0.33
C ALA A 82 3.94 -1.79 0.55
N VAL A 83 3.58 -2.77 -0.27
CA VAL A 83 2.26 -3.42 -0.15
C VAL A 83 2.19 -4.33 1.06
N THR A 84 3.28 -5.00 1.43
CA THR A 84 3.36 -5.77 2.69
C THR A 84 3.11 -4.85 3.89
N TRP A 85 3.70 -3.66 3.89
CA TRP A 85 3.49 -2.68 4.94
C TRP A 85 2.04 -2.19 4.96
N VAL A 86 1.46 -1.80 3.82
CA VAL A 86 0.03 -1.41 3.70
C VAL A 86 -0.88 -2.50 4.27
N GLY A 87 -0.61 -3.77 3.91
CA GLY A 87 -1.37 -4.94 4.38
C GLY A 87 -1.44 -5.07 5.89
N ARG A 88 -0.31 -4.90 6.57
CA ARG A 88 -0.23 -4.99 8.03
C ARG A 88 -0.94 -3.84 8.75
N HIS A 89 -1.20 -2.72 8.08
CA HIS A 89 -1.63 -1.48 8.73
C HIS A 89 -3.01 -0.97 8.25
N THR A 90 -3.72 -1.69 7.37
CA THR A 90 -5.06 -1.25 6.90
C THR A 90 -6.24 -1.89 7.60
N PHE A 91 -6.10 -3.14 8.04
CA PHE A 91 -7.11 -3.78 8.87
C PHE A 91 -6.39 -4.67 9.89
N PRO A 92 -6.82 -4.66 11.16
CA PRO A 92 -6.42 -5.70 12.08
C PRO A 92 -6.80 -7.06 11.47
N ASP A 93 -5.95 -8.06 11.65
CA ASP A 93 -6.33 -9.43 11.35
C ASP A 93 -7.62 -9.73 12.15
N PRO A 94 -8.71 -10.20 11.51
CA PRO A 94 -9.91 -10.60 12.23
C PRO A 94 -9.61 -11.62 13.34
N ALA A 95 -8.52 -12.38 13.25
CA ALA A 95 -8.07 -13.28 14.31
C ALA A 95 -7.65 -12.57 15.62
N HIS A 96 -7.30 -11.28 15.59
CA HIS A 96 -7.02 -10.47 16.79
C HIS A 96 -8.22 -9.61 17.26
N SER A 97 -9.30 -9.58 16.48
CA SER A 97 -10.49 -8.78 16.79
C SER A 97 -11.52 -9.56 17.61
N ALA A 98 -11.49 -10.90 17.53
CA ALA A 98 -12.39 -11.77 18.29
C ALA A 98 -12.03 -11.84 19.79
N ASP A 99 -10.74 -11.78 20.14
CA ASP A 99 -10.30 -11.81 21.55
C ASP A 99 -10.64 -10.52 22.30
N SER A 100 -10.68 -9.37 21.62
CA SER A 100 -10.93 -8.06 22.26
C SER A 100 -12.42 -7.78 22.54
N LEU A 101 -13.33 -8.51 21.89
CA LEU A 101 -14.78 -8.42 22.16
C LEU A 101 -15.21 -9.28 23.35
N ALA A 102 -14.47 -10.34 23.69
CA ALA A 102 -14.78 -11.21 24.82
C ALA A 102 -14.55 -10.53 26.19
N ASP A 103 -13.60 -9.59 26.27
CA ASP A 103 -13.30 -8.84 27.50
C ASP A 103 -14.28 -7.68 27.78
N SER A 104 -15.07 -7.26 26.79
CA SER A 104 -15.96 -6.08 26.92
C SER A 104 -17.39 -6.41 27.37
N VAL A 105 -17.75 -7.70 27.47
CA VAL A 105 -19.09 -8.16 27.90
C VAL A 105 -19.14 -8.63 29.36
N ALA A 106 -18.06 -8.46 30.11
CA ALA A 106 -18.00 -8.77 31.54
C ALA A 106 -18.09 -7.50 32.39
N PHE A 107 -19.24 -6.83 32.42
CA PHE A 107 -19.65 -5.90 33.49
C PHE A 107 -21.17 -5.90 33.66
#